data_AF-A0AA35M7Q0-F1
#
_entry.id   AF-A0AA35M7Q0-F1
#
_cell.length_a   1.000
_cell.length_b   1.000
_cell.length_c   1.000
_cell.angle_alpha   90.00
_cell.angle_beta   90.00
_cell.angle_gamma   90.00
#
_symmetry.space_group_name_H-M   'P 1'
#
loop_
_entity.id
_entity.type
_entity.pdbx_description
1 polymer ?
#
loop_
_entity_poly.entity_id
_entity_poly.type
_entity_poly.pdbx_seq_one_letter_code
_entity_poly.pdbx_strand_id
1 'polypeptide(L)'
;MAPAPPPPETEPSRDDEATPTPAPADVNENVVPGPRATRLRALYGQALQHTLGKLAWENFAACYPTISSRSQGVLRQVQGQMVGKLGEKCQVNLTHLLHPKEFDNIIVSRQVVPKLNELESLIADASKRRAESDDSVPDPTPPHLLPPDRILSAHLTPALIAHQSQLNARLQTTQSQNALLHEEILRQQGEVEELMAQLDALVADVKGANGALAEVADMLAAESREAEAAISGTKNAAAAAES
;
A
#
# COMPACT_ATOMS: atom_id res chain seq x y z
N MET A 1 6.54 -57.73 11.16
CA MET A 1 6.98 -56.78 12.21
C MET A 1 6.96 -55.40 11.57
N ALA A 2 5.87 -54.66 11.76
CA ALA A 2 5.66 -53.37 11.11
C ALA A 2 6.34 -52.25 11.93
N PRO A 3 7.14 -51.35 11.31
CA PRO A 3 7.70 -50.20 12.00
C PRO A 3 6.66 -49.07 12.13
N ALA A 4 6.70 -48.42 13.30
CA ALA A 4 5.82 -47.36 13.78
C ALA A 4 5.95 -46.04 12.99
N PRO A 5 4.93 -45.16 13.02
CA PRO A 5 4.89 -43.92 12.24
C PRO A 5 5.74 -42.80 12.86
N PRO A 6 6.23 -41.83 12.05
CA PRO A 6 6.95 -40.66 12.54
C PRO A 6 6.02 -39.61 13.17
N PRO A 7 6.52 -38.74 14.08
CA PRO A 7 5.75 -37.71 14.76
C PRO A 7 5.38 -36.53 13.83
N PRO A 8 4.32 -35.76 14.15
CA PRO A 8 3.78 -34.73 13.27
C PRO A 8 4.68 -33.49 13.21
N GLU A 9 4.74 -32.93 12.00
CA GLU A 9 5.42 -31.70 11.62
C GLU A 9 4.83 -30.48 12.35
N THR A 10 5.71 -29.66 12.89
CA THR A 10 5.38 -28.35 13.46
C THR A 10 5.10 -27.37 12.32
N GLU A 11 3.85 -26.98 12.14
CA GLU A 11 3.46 -25.89 11.25
C GLU A 11 4.09 -24.57 11.73
N PRO A 12 4.79 -23.79 10.87
CA PRO A 12 5.17 -22.44 11.21
C PRO A 12 3.96 -21.51 11.14
N SER A 13 3.83 -20.75 12.22
CA SER A 13 2.91 -19.66 12.52
C SER A 13 2.52 -18.81 11.30
N ARG A 14 1.21 -18.72 11.04
CA ARG A 14 0.61 -17.62 10.26
C ARG A 14 0.55 -16.39 11.16
N ASP A 15 1.61 -15.58 11.14
CA ASP A 15 1.56 -14.21 11.63
C ASP A 15 1.12 -13.28 10.49
N ASP A 16 0.12 -12.45 10.80
CA ASP A 16 -0.18 -11.13 10.27
C ASP A 16 -0.28 -10.93 8.74
N GLU A 17 -1.50 -11.09 8.20
CA GLU A 17 -1.95 -10.31 7.04
C GLU A 17 -3.11 -9.40 7.47
N ALA A 18 -2.76 -8.39 8.28
CA ALA A 18 -3.63 -7.24 8.50
C ALA A 18 -3.75 -6.47 7.18
N THR A 19 -4.87 -6.69 6.49
CA THR A 19 -5.31 -5.86 5.37
C THR A 19 -5.33 -4.40 5.86
N PRO A 20 -4.59 -3.45 5.26
CA PRO A 20 -4.79 -2.05 5.57
C PRO A 20 -6.10 -1.63 4.91
N THR A 21 -7.20 -1.83 5.63
CA THR A 21 -8.43 -1.09 5.35
C THR A 21 -8.07 0.39 5.46
N PRO A 22 -8.28 1.22 4.43
CA PRO A 22 -8.06 2.65 4.56
C PRO A 22 -8.98 3.13 5.69
N ALA A 23 -8.36 3.58 6.77
CA ALA A 23 -9.08 4.17 7.88
C ALA A 23 -10.01 5.25 7.32
N PRO A 24 -11.31 5.28 7.68
CA PRO A 24 -12.14 6.42 7.37
C PRO A 24 -11.44 7.64 7.96
N ALA A 25 -11.09 8.60 7.10
CA ALA A 25 -10.49 9.85 7.51
C ALA A 25 -11.26 10.39 8.72
N ASP A 26 -10.55 10.76 9.78
CA ASP A 26 -11.09 11.40 10.97
C ASP A 26 -11.89 12.64 10.56
N VAL A 27 -13.19 12.44 10.37
CA VAL A 27 -14.14 13.51 10.11
C VAL A 27 -14.43 14.10 11.48
N ASN A 28 -13.73 15.18 11.83
CA ASN A 28 -14.08 16.24 12.78
C ASN A 28 -12.86 16.83 13.50
N GLU A 29 -11.72 17.00 12.81
CA GLU A 29 -10.83 18.09 13.21
C GLU A 29 -11.51 19.42 12.88
N ASN A 30 -11.38 20.41 13.76
CA ASN A 30 -11.98 21.73 13.63
C ASN A 30 -11.58 22.38 12.30
N VAL A 31 -12.36 22.13 11.24
CA VAL A 31 -12.06 22.59 9.89
C VAL A 31 -12.09 24.11 9.90
N VAL A 32 -10.91 24.71 9.73
CA VAL A 32 -10.75 26.16 9.70
C VAL A 32 -11.62 26.71 8.56
N PRO A 33 -12.54 27.65 8.84
CA PRO A 33 -13.41 28.19 7.80
C PRO A 33 -12.61 28.90 6.72
N GLY A 34 -12.74 28.44 5.47
CA GLY A 34 -12.13 29.10 4.32
C GLY A 34 -12.75 30.48 4.02
N PRO A 35 -12.22 31.21 3.03
CA PRO A 35 -12.67 32.56 2.70
C PRO A 35 -14.16 32.61 2.34
N ARG A 36 -14.65 31.62 1.57
CA ARG A 36 -16.06 31.53 1.19
C ARG A 36 -16.98 31.16 2.35
N ALA A 37 -16.56 30.23 3.22
CA ALA A 37 -17.31 29.88 4.42
C ALA A 37 -17.42 31.08 5.39
N THR A 38 -16.35 31.85 5.53
CA THR A 38 -16.33 33.09 6.32
C THR A 38 -17.27 34.14 5.73
N ARG A 39 -17.22 34.35 4.42
CA ARG A 39 -18.15 35.26 3.71
C ARG A 39 -19.61 34.84 3.85
N LEU A 40 -19.91 33.55 3.78
CA LEU A 40 -21.27 33.04 3.96
C LEU A 40 -21.83 33.42 5.35
N ARG A 41 -21.04 33.20 6.41
CA ARG A 41 -21.42 33.58 7.78
C ARG A 41 -21.60 35.10 7.92
N ALA A 42 -20.68 35.88 7.34
CA ALA A 42 -20.75 37.35 7.37
C ALA A 42 -22.00 37.88 6.65
N LEU A 43 -22.30 37.38 5.45
CA LEU A 43 -23.48 37.77 4.68
C LEU A 43 -24.78 37.41 5.40
N TYR A 44 -24.84 36.23 6.01
CA TYR A 44 -25.98 35.82 6.80
C TYR A 44 -26.19 36.74 8.02
N GLY A 45 -25.11 37.07 8.74
CA GLY A 45 -25.16 38.02 9.85
C GLY A 45 -25.66 39.41 9.42
N GLN A 46 -25.18 39.92 8.29
CA GLN A 46 -25.62 41.20 7.72
C GLN A 46 -27.10 41.16 7.29
N ALA A 47 -27.52 40.09 6.63
CA ALA A 47 -28.91 39.92 6.21
C ALA A 47 -29.86 39.86 7.43
N LEU A 48 -29.46 39.13 8.48
CA LEU A 48 -30.21 39.07 9.74
C LEU A 48 -30.32 40.44 10.40
N GLN A 49 -29.22 41.20 10.49
CA GLN A 49 -29.25 42.54 11.05
C GLN A 49 -30.16 43.48 10.24
N HIS A 50 -30.14 43.39 8.91
CA HIS A 50 -31.01 44.17 8.07
C HIS A 50 -32.50 43.80 8.25
N THR A 51 -32.84 42.51 8.35
CA THR A 51 -34.23 42.08 8.59
C THR A 51 -34.72 42.47 9.97
N LEU A 52 -33.90 42.32 11.02
CA LEU A 52 -34.21 42.79 12.37
C LEU A 52 -34.31 44.32 12.42
N GLY A 53 -33.50 45.04 11.65
CA GLY A 53 -33.56 46.50 11.52
C GLY A 53 -34.87 46.99 10.88
N LYS A 54 -35.50 46.21 10.01
CA LYS A 54 -36.86 46.53 9.50
C LYS A 54 -37.93 46.43 10.58
N LEU A 55 -37.72 45.64 11.63
CA LEU A 55 -38.58 45.56 12.80
C LEU A 55 -38.30 46.68 13.82
N ALA A 56 -37.67 47.78 13.39
CA ALA A 56 -37.47 48.97 14.21
C ALA A 56 -38.79 49.53 14.76
N TRP A 57 -38.68 50.24 15.87
CA TRP A 57 -39.83 50.77 16.61
C TRP A 57 -40.78 51.59 15.74
N GLU A 58 -40.26 52.45 14.85
CA GLU A 58 -41.08 53.29 13.97
C GLU A 58 -41.99 52.47 13.04
N ASN A 59 -41.43 51.43 12.40
CA ASN A 59 -42.18 50.55 11.51
C ASN A 59 -43.19 49.70 12.28
N PHE A 60 -42.84 49.26 13.49
CA PHE A 60 -43.71 48.46 14.33
C PHE A 60 -44.85 49.28 14.92
N ALA A 61 -44.58 50.50 15.38
CA ALA A 61 -45.59 51.40 15.95
C ALA A 61 -46.59 51.91 14.90
N ALA A 62 -46.14 52.12 13.65
CA ALA A 62 -46.99 52.52 12.54
C ALA A 62 -48.08 51.47 12.21
N CYS A 63 -47.78 50.18 12.39
CA CYS A 63 -48.75 49.09 12.19
C CYS A 63 -49.78 48.95 13.33
N TYR A 64 -49.50 49.52 14.51
CA TYR A 64 -50.36 49.41 15.70
C TYR A 64 -50.63 50.78 16.36
N PRO A 65 -51.24 51.76 15.64
CA PRO A 65 -51.37 53.14 16.09
C PRO A 65 -52.23 53.33 17.36
N THR A 66 -53.23 52.48 17.56
CA THR A 66 -54.12 52.50 18.72
C THR A 66 -53.45 51.99 19.99
N ILE A 67 -52.57 50.99 19.88
CA ILE A 67 -51.86 50.38 21.01
C ILE A 67 -50.61 51.20 21.33
N SER A 68 -49.93 51.75 20.31
CA SER A 68 -48.74 52.59 20.50
C SER A 68 -49.06 53.89 21.27
N SER A 69 -50.25 54.47 21.08
CA SER A 69 -50.72 55.65 21.82
C SER A 69 -51.21 55.34 23.23
N ARG A 70 -51.83 54.16 23.46
CA ARG A 70 -52.44 53.81 24.74
C ARG A 70 -51.52 53.06 25.70
N SER A 71 -50.62 52.22 25.19
CA SER A 71 -49.75 51.35 25.99
C SER A 71 -48.39 51.10 25.32
N GLN A 72 -47.67 52.19 25.04
CA GLN A 72 -46.36 52.17 24.38
C GLN A 72 -45.35 51.21 25.04
N GLY A 73 -45.33 51.16 26.39
CA GLY A 73 -44.40 50.33 27.14
C GLY A 73 -44.57 48.83 26.89
N VAL A 74 -45.81 48.34 26.83
CA VAL A 74 -46.10 46.92 26.56
C VAL A 74 -45.72 46.57 25.13
N LEU A 75 -46.03 47.45 24.17
CA LEU A 75 -45.70 47.21 22.76
C LEU A 75 -44.17 47.22 22.52
N ARG A 76 -43.43 48.10 23.19
CA ARG A 76 -41.94 48.10 23.17
C ARG A 76 -41.37 46.82 23.76
N GLN A 77 -41.95 46.32 24.85
CA GLN A 77 -41.54 45.06 25.44
C GLN A 77 -41.77 43.89 24.48
N VAL A 78 -42.91 43.82 23.80
CA VAL A 78 -43.22 42.78 22.81
C VAL A 78 -42.27 42.85 21.62
N GLN A 79 -42.03 44.05 21.07
CA GLN A 79 -41.09 44.25 19.97
C GLN A 79 -39.66 43.83 20.38
N GLY A 80 -39.21 44.25 21.55
CA GLY A 80 -37.91 43.87 22.10
C GLY A 80 -37.78 42.36 22.32
N GLN A 81 -38.82 41.70 22.85
CA GLN A 81 -38.84 40.25 23.02
C GLN A 81 -38.86 39.51 21.68
N MET A 82 -39.59 40.01 20.67
CA MET A 82 -39.65 39.41 19.35
C MET A 82 -38.31 39.51 18.62
N VAL A 83 -37.71 40.71 18.57
CA VAL A 83 -36.40 40.94 17.97
C VAL A 83 -35.32 40.17 18.73
N GLY A 84 -35.38 40.17 20.07
CA GLY A 84 -34.46 39.42 20.93
C GLY A 84 -34.52 37.92 20.69
N LYS A 85 -35.69 37.29 20.75
CA LYS A 85 -35.84 35.84 20.53
C LYS A 85 -35.51 35.42 19.10
N LEU A 86 -35.90 36.21 18.10
CA LEU A 86 -35.56 35.92 16.70
C LEU A 86 -34.05 36.06 16.48
N GLY A 87 -33.43 37.11 17.04
CA GLY A 87 -31.99 37.27 17.06
C GLY A 87 -31.30 36.10 17.75
N GLU A 88 -31.73 35.70 18.95
CA GLU A 88 -31.15 34.58 19.69
C GLU A 88 -31.21 33.26 18.92
N LYS A 89 -32.36 32.94 18.30
CA LYS A 89 -32.53 31.70 17.52
C LYS A 89 -31.74 31.69 16.21
N CYS A 90 -31.53 32.85 15.60
CA CYS A 90 -30.92 32.95 14.28
C CYS A 90 -29.44 33.38 14.32
N GLN A 91 -28.97 34.07 15.35
CA GLN A 91 -27.68 34.74 15.34
C GLN A 91 -26.50 33.82 15.60
N VAL A 92 -25.65 33.63 14.61
CA VAL A 92 -24.33 33.01 14.73
C VAL A 92 -23.47 33.83 15.70
N ASN A 93 -23.26 33.37 16.94
CA ASN A 93 -22.23 33.92 17.83
C ASN A 93 -21.16 32.86 18.03
N LEU A 94 -19.92 33.24 17.72
CA LEU A 94 -18.70 32.43 17.78
C LEU A 94 -18.25 32.04 19.21
N THR A 95 -19.03 32.35 20.24
CA THR A 95 -18.54 32.39 21.63
C THR A 95 -19.42 31.71 22.68
N HIS A 96 -20.56 31.10 22.34
CA HIS A 96 -21.43 30.47 23.34
C HIS A 96 -21.56 28.95 23.15
N LEU A 97 -20.84 28.24 24.01
CA LEU A 97 -20.47 26.83 23.97
C LEU A 97 -21.59 25.82 24.33
N LEU A 98 -22.89 26.11 24.16
CA LEU A 98 -23.91 25.13 24.61
C LEU A 98 -25.17 24.93 23.75
N HIS A 99 -25.42 25.69 22.67
CA HIS A 99 -26.46 25.30 21.71
C HIS A 99 -26.14 25.86 20.31
N PRO A 100 -25.89 25.02 19.29
CA PRO A 100 -25.80 25.48 17.92
C PRO A 100 -27.15 26.02 17.51
N LYS A 101 -27.21 27.32 17.25
CA LYS A 101 -28.41 28.00 16.75
C LYS A 101 -28.76 27.44 15.38
N GLU A 102 -30.02 27.58 14.94
CA GLU A 102 -30.57 26.85 13.79
C GLU A 102 -29.66 26.89 12.54
N PHE A 103 -29.01 28.04 12.29
CA PHE A 103 -28.09 28.19 11.16
C PHE A 103 -26.78 27.41 11.35
N ASP A 104 -26.21 27.38 12.55
CA ASP A 104 -25.02 26.58 12.85
C ASP A 104 -25.35 25.08 12.79
N ASN A 105 -26.56 24.68 13.22
CA ASN A 105 -27.05 23.31 13.03
C ASN A 105 -27.13 22.96 11.53
N ILE A 106 -27.66 23.84 10.69
CA ILE A 106 -27.68 23.64 9.23
C ILE A 106 -26.26 23.55 8.66
N ILE A 107 -25.33 24.39 9.11
CA ILE A 107 -23.93 24.38 8.67
C ILE A 107 -23.27 23.04 9.01
N VAL A 108 -23.47 22.53 10.22
CA VAL A 108 -22.90 21.27 10.68
C VAL A 108 -23.57 20.08 9.99
N SER A 109 -24.90 20.00 10.00
CA SER A 109 -25.65 18.89 9.41
C SER A 109 -25.41 18.70 7.92
N ARG A 110 -25.21 19.78 7.17
CA ARG A 110 -24.93 19.72 5.72
C ARG A 110 -23.45 19.68 5.39
N GLN A 111 -22.57 19.74 6.40
CA GLN A 111 -21.12 19.84 6.25
C GLN A 111 -20.71 20.97 5.30
N VAL A 112 -21.29 22.16 5.50
CA VAL A 112 -21.10 23.28 4.58
C VAL A 112 -19.65 23.76 4.58
N VAL A 113 -19.01 23.84 5.76
CA VAL A 113 -17.62 24.33 5.85
C VAL A 113 -16.64 23.39 5.12
N PRO A 114 -16.63 22.07 5.36
CA PRO A 114 -15.80 21.14 4.59
C PRO A 114 -16.01 21.25 3.07
N LYS A 115 -17.27 21.26 2.62
CA LYS A 115 -17.59 21.32 1.18
C LYS A 115 -17.17 22.62 0.52
N LEU A 116 -17.32 23.75 1.21
CA LEU A 116 -16.86 25.04 0.69
C LEU A 116 -15.34 25.12 0.65
N ASN A 117 -14.64 24.49 1.61
CA ASN A 117 -13.19 24.42 1.58
C ASN A 117 -12.67 23.50 0.47
N GLU A 118 -13.31 22.34 0.27
CA GLU A 118 -13.03 21.45 -0.86
C GLU A 118 -13.24 22.17 -2.20
N LEU A 119 -14.32 22.94 -2.32
CA LEU A 119 -14.57 23.75 -3.51
C LEU A 119 -13.48 24.80 -3.75
N GLU A 120 -12.98 25.48 -2.72
CA GLU A 120 -11.85 26.41 -2.86
C GLU A 120 -10.58 25.68 -3.31
N SER A 121 -10.31 24.48 -2.79
CA SER A 121 -9.20 23.64 -3.26
C SER A 121 -9.35 23.28 -4.74
N LEU A 122 -10.54 22.85 -5.17
CA LEU A 122 -10.83 22.51 -6.56
C LEU A 122 -10.68 23.72 -7.51
N ILE A 123 -11.08 24.92 -7.06
CA ILE A 123 -10.92 26.16 -7.83
C ILE A 123 -9.43 26.53 -7.94
N ALA A 124 -8.67 26.37 -6.86
CA ALA A 124 -7.23 26.62 -6.88
C ALA A 124 -6.51 25.65 -7.83
N ASP A 125 -6.84 24.36 -7.77
CA ASP A 125 -6.28 23.35 -8.68
C ASP A 125 -6.66 23.61 -10.14
N ALA A 126 -7.92 23.95 -10.41
CA ALA A 126 -8.40 24.27 -11.75
C ALA A 126 -7.75 25.55 -12.30
N SER A 127 -7.56 26.57 -11.47
CA SER A 127 -6.89 27.81 -11.89
C SER A 127 -5.40 27.60 -12.16
N LYS A 128 -4.73 26.77 -11.35
CA LYS A 128 -3.35 26.33 -11.60
C LYS A 128 -3.24 25.57 -12.92
N ARG A 129 -4.09 24.57 -13.16
CA ARG A 129 -4.08 23.81 -14.43
C ARG A 129 -4.34 24.70 -15.64
N ARG A 130 -5.22 25.70 -15.52
CA ARG A 130 -5.47 26.67 -16.58
C ARG A 130 -4.27 27.57 -16.85
N ALA A 131 -3.53 27.96 -15.80
CA ALA A 131 -2.32 28.75 -15.95
C ALA A 131 -1.17 27.95 -16.58
N GLU A 132 -1.14 26.63 -16.35
CA GLU A 132 -0.15 25.70 -16.92
C GLU A 132 -0.53 25.21 -18.32
N SER A 133 -1.79 25.30 -18.72
CA SER A 133 -2.28 24.90 -20.04
C SER A 133 -2.05 25.98 -21.10
N ASP A 134 -1.59 25.57 -22.27
CA ASP A 134 -1.52 26.44 -23.46
C ASP A 134 -2.91 26.70 -24.04
N ASP A 135 -3.10 27.85 -24.69
CA ASP A 135 -4.41 28.33 -25.21
C ASP A 135 -4.94 27.49 -26.40
N SER A 136 -4.13 26.53 -26.85
CA SER A 136 -4.43 25.54 -27.89
C SER A 136 -5.24 24.34 -27.36
N VAL A 137 -5.34 24.15 -26.05
CA VAL A 137 -6.07 23.03 -25.45
C VAL A 137 -7.59 23.31 -25.53
N PRO A 138 -8.40 22.43 -26.14
CA PRO A 138 -9.85 22.62 -26.20
C PRO A 138 -10.48 22.72 -24.82
N ASP A 139 -11.52 23.55 -24.71
CA ASP A 139 -12.28 23.69 -23.46
C ASP A 139 -12.79 22.32 -22.97
N PRO A 140 -12.70 22.05 -21.65
CA PRO A 140 -13.12 20.78 -21.10
C PRO A 140 -14.61 20.57 -21.32
N THR A 141 -14.97 19.41 -21.87
CA THR A 141 -16.37 19.01 -22.05
C THR A 141 -17.06 18.92 -20.70
N PRO A 142 -18.24 19.54 -20.51
CA PRO A 142 -18.91 19.52 -19.23
C PRO A 142 -19.41 18.10 -18.89
N PRO A 143 -19.46 17.74 -17.61
CA PRO A 143 -19.67 16.35 -17.17
C PRO A 143 -21.03 15.76 -17.57
N HIS A 144 -22.03 16.60 -17.83
CA HIS A 144 -23.36 16.14 -18.28
C HIS A 144 -23.39 15.73 -19.76
N LEU A 145 -22.39 16.10 -20.54
CA LEU A 145 -22.22 15.67 -21.94
C LEU A 145 -21.25 14.49 -22.05
N LEU A 146 -20.64 14.06 -20.93
CA LEU A 146 -19.72 12.93 -20.95
C LEU A 146 -20.49 11.61 -21.06
N PRO A 147 -20.13 10.73 -22.00
CA PRO A 147 -20.72 9.41 -22.06
C PRO A 147 -20.24 8.54 -20.88
N PRO A 148 -21.04 7.55 -20.45
CA PRO A 148 -20.79 6.79 -19.22
C PRO A 148 -19.51 5.96 -19.26
N ASP A 149 -19.12 5.47 -20.44
CA ASP A 149 -17.87 4.74 -20.68
C ASP A 149 -16.63 5.61 -20.37
N ARG A 150 -16.67 6.90 -20.71
CA ARG A 150 -15.61 7.86 -20.40
C ARG A 150 -15.50 8.13 -18.91
N ILE A 151 -16.62 8.22 -18.20
CA ILE A 151 -16.63 8.40 -16.75
C ILE A 151 -16.04 7.15 -16.08
N LEU A 152 -16.52 5.97 -16.47
CA LEU A 152 -16.07 4.70 -15.92
C LEU A 152 -14.57 4.47 -16.19
N SER A 153 -14.11 4.68 -17.42
CA SER A 153 -12.70 4.55 -17.75
C SER A 153 -11.84 5.58 -17.00
N ALA A 154 -12.26 6.83 -16.87
CA ALA A 154 -11.53 7.84 -16.10
C ALA A 154 -11.36 7.46 -14.62
N HIS A 155 -12.37 6.83 -14.00
CA HIS A 155 -12.28 6.35 -12.62
C HIS A 155 -11.47 5.06 -12.46
N LEU A 156 -11.55 4.13 -13.42
CA LEU A 156 -10.80 2.87 -13.35
C LEU A 156 -9.33 3.03 -13.70
N THR A 157 -8.99 3.99 -14.56
CA THR A 157 -7.61 4.17 -15.07
C THR A 157 -6.57 4.34 -13.96
N PRO A 158 -6.75 5.20 -12.94
CA PRO A 158 -5.77 5.33 -11.86
C PRO A 158 -5.51 4.03 -11.10
N ALA A 159 -6.56 3.27 -10.80
CA ALA A 159 -6.44 1.99 -10.11
C ALA A 159 -5.74 0.94 -11.00
N LEU A 160 -6.11 0.88 -12.28
CA LEU A 160 -5.47 -0.02 -13.25
C LEU A 160 -3.99 0.29 -13.46
N ILE A 161 -3.61 1.57 -13.52
CA ILE A 161 -2.20 1.99 -13.63
C ILE A 161 -1.41 1.55 -12.38
N ALA A 162 -1.98 1.73 -11.19
CA ALA A 162 -1.34 1.29 -9.95
C ALA A 162 -1.14 -0.25 -9.90
N HIS A 163 -2.13 -1.02 -10.35
CA HIS A 163 -1.99 -2.47 -10.46
C HIS A 163 -1.00 -2.90 -11.54
N GLN A 164 -1.00 -2.21 -12.68
CA GLN A 164 -0.07 -2.48 -13.78
C GLN A 164 1.39 -2.23 -13.34
N SER A 165 1.65 -1.13 -12.63
CA SER A 165 3.00 -0.84 -12.12
C SER A 165 3.46 -1.89 -11.10
N GLN A 166 2.57 -2.34 -10.22
CA GLN A 166 2.86 -3.41 -9.27
C GLN A 166 3.19 -4.74 -9.97
N LEU A 167 2.41 -5.13 -10.98
CA LEU A 167 2.65 -6.36 -11.74
C LEU A 167 3.93 -6.29 -12.55
N ASN A 168 4.23 -5.14 -13.17
CA ASN A 168 5.49 -4.93 -13.89
C ASN A 168 6.69 -5.02 -12.95
N ALA A 169 6.60 -4.44 -11.75
CA ALA A 169 7.67 -4.56 -10.76
C ALA A 169 7.90 -6.02 -10.35
N ARG A 170 6.82 -6.77 -10.07
CA ARG A 170 6.92 -8.21 -9.75
C ARG A 170 7.53 -9.01 -10.89
N LEU A 171 7.09 -8.77 -12.12
CA LEU A 171 7.61 -9.45 -13.31
C LEU A 171 9.10 -9.15 -13.52
N GLN A 172 9.52 -7.90 -13.30
CA GLN A 172 10.93 -7.54 -13.38
C GLN A 172 11.77 -8.23 -12.30
N THR A 173 11.26 -8.31 -11.07
CA THR A 173 11.93 -9.04 -9.97
C THR A 173 12.04 -10.53 -10.26
N THR A 174 11.00 -11.17 -10.78
CA THR A 174 11.06 -12.61 -11.09
C THR A 174 11.98 -12.89 -12.28
N GLN A 175 11.97 -12.04 -13.30
CA GLN A 175 12.89 -12.15 -14.44
C GLN A 175 14.35 -11.99 -14.01
N SER A 176 14.67 -11.05 -13.11
CA SER A 176 16.04 -10.91 -12.61
C SER A 176 16.47 -12.09 -11.75
N GLN A 177 15.58 -12.63 -10.91
CA GLN A 177 15.85 -13.85 -10.14
C GLN A 177 16.08 -15.06 -11.05
N ASN A 178 15.25 -15.23 -12.09
CA ASN A 178 15.41 -16.32 -13.05
C ASN A 178 16.73 -16.21 -13.84
N ALA A 179 17.15 -14.99 -14.18
CA ALA A 179 18.45 -14.78 -14.84
C ALA A 179 19.62 -15.22 -13.93
N LEU A 180 19.60 -14.81 -12.65
CA LEU A 180 20.62 -15.21 -11.68
C LEU A 180 20.65 -16.73 -11.45
N LEU A 181 19.48 -17.36 -11.31
CA LEU A 181 19.39 -18.81 -11.16
C LEU A 181 19.89 -19.54 -12.40
N HIS A 182 19.63 -19.00 -13.59
CA HIS A 182 20.12 -19.60 -14.83
C HIS A 182 21.65 -19.52 -14.94
N GLU A 183 22.24 -18.39 -14.60
CA GLU A 183 23.70 -18.23 -14.54
C GLU A 183 24.34 -19.22 -13.55
N GLU A 184 23.72 -19.39 -12.38
CA GLU A 184 24.18 -20.35 -11.37
C GLU A 184 24.09 -21.81 -11.84
N ILE A 185 23.01 -22.18 -12.55
CA ILE A 185 22.88 -23.52 -13.13
C ILE A 185 23.99 -23.78 -14.16
N LEU A 186 24.29 -22.81 -15.03
CA LEU A 186 25.36 -22.95 -16.02
C LEU A 186 26.73 -23.10 -15.36
N ARG A 187 26.99 -22.33 -14.29
CA ARG A 187 28.20 -22.48 -13.47
C ARG A 187 28.31 -23.89 -12.88
N GLN A 188 27.24 -24.38 -12.27
CA GLN A 188 27.19 -25.71 -11.67
C GLN A 188 27.38 -26.83 -12.72
N GLN A 189 26.80 -26.67 -13.91
CA GLN A 189 26.98 -27.64 -15.00
C GLN A 189 28.45 -27.72 -15.44
N GLY A 190 29.13 -26.58 -15.58
CA GLY A 190 30.56 -26.56 -15.88
C GLY A 190 31.42 -27.20 -14.78
N GLU A 191 31.10 -26.96 -13.52
CA GLU A 191 31.80 -27.59 -12.38
C GLU A 191 31.60 -29.11 -12.34
N VAL A 192 30.40 -29.59 -12.65
CA VAL A 192 30.13 -31.04 -12.75
C VAL A 192 30.92 -31.66 -13.88
N GLU A 193 30.97 -31.03 -15.06
CA GLU A 193 31.77 -31.52 -16.19
C GLU A 193 33.27 -31.59 -15.86
N GLU A 194 33.80 -30.59 -15.17
CA GLU A 194 35.20 -30.58 -14.72
C GLU A 194 35.48 -31.69 -13.69
N LEU A 195 34.63 -31.83 -12.67
CA LEU A 195 34.77 -32.88 -11.65
C LEU A 195 34.67 -34.27 -12.26
N MET A 196 33.78 -34.48 -13.22
CA MET A 196 33.66 -35.74 -13.96
C MET A 196 34.94 -36.03 -14.76
N ALA A 197 35.50 -35.04 -15.45
CA ALA A 197 36.75 -35.20 -16.19
C ALA A 197 37.93 -35.55 -15.26
N GLN A 198 38.01 -34.92 -14.08
CA GLN A 198 39.01 -35.26 -13.07
C GLN A 198 38.83 -36.68 -12.53
N LEU A 199 37.59 -37.12 -12.29
CA LEU A 199 37.30 -38.47 -11.83
C LEU A 199 37.67 -39.52 -12.89
N ASP A 200 37.35 -39.27 -14.16
CA ASP A 200 37.73 -40.16 -15.27
C ASP A 200 39.25 -40.28 -15.41
N ALA A 201 39.99 -39.17 -15.23
CA ALA A 201 41.45 -39.19 -15.21
C ALA A 201 42.00 -40.02 -14.04
N LEU A 202 41.48 -39.82 -12.82
CA LEU A 202 41.88 -40.61 -11.65
C LEU A 202 41.55 -42.10 -11.80
N VAL A 203 40.41 -42.43 -12.41
CA VAL A 203 40.05 -43.83 -12.73
C VAL A 203 41.02 -44.43 -13.73
N ALA A 204 41.45 -43.67 -14.75
CA ALA A 204 42.47 -44.10 -15.68
C ALA A 204 43.83 -44.31 -14.99
N ASP A 205 44.22 -43.41 -14.09
CA ASP A 205 45.45 -43.52 -13.31
C ASP A 205 45.44 -44.76 -12.38
N VAL A 206 44.34 -45.01 -11.67
CA VAL A 206 44.19 -46.21 -10.82
C VAL A 206 44.23 -47.49 -11.66
N LYS A 207 43.56 -47.49 -12.82
CA LYS A 207 43.63 -48.63 -13.76
C LYS A 207 45.05 -48.84 -14.26
N GLY A 208 45.78 -47.76 -14.58
CA GLY A 208 47.18 -47.80 -14.98
C GLY A 208 48.10 -48.34 -13.88
N ALA A 209 47.95 -47.85 -12.65
CA ALA A 209 48.69 -48.31 -11.49
C ALA A 209 48.40 -49.79 -11.18
N ASN A 210 47.14 -50.22 -11.26
CA ASN A 210 46.77 -51.62 -11.08
C ASN A 210 47.36 -52.52 -12.19
N GLY A 211 47.40 -52.03 -13.43
CA GLY A 211 48.08 -52.72 -14.53
C GLY A 211 49.58 -52.91 -14.27
N ALA A 212 50.28 -51.86 -13.83
CA ALA A 212 51.70 -51.94 -13.48
C ALA A 212 51.96 -52.87 -12.29
N LEU A 213 51.09 -52.85 -11.27
CA LEU A 213 51.18 -53.77 -10.13
C LEU A 213 50.92 -55.22 -10.55
N ALA A 214 50.05 -55.47 -11.53
CA ALA A 214 49.82 -56.82 -12.05
C ALA A 214 51.09 -57.38 -12.72
N GLU A 215 51.81 -56.57 -13.51
CA GLU A 215 53.09 -56.98 -14.10
C GLU A 215 54.14 -57.32 -13.03
N VAL A 216 54.26 -56.49 -12.00
CA VAL A 216 55.17 -56.72 -10.87
C VAL A 216 54.76 -57.95 -10.07
N ALA A 217 53.45 -58.17 -9.87
CA ALA A 217 52.93 -59.35 -9.19
C ALA A 217 53.21 -60.64 -9.99
N ASP A 218 53.08 -60.61 -11.32
CA ASP A 218 53.42 -61.74 -12.19
C ASP A 218 54.92 -62.06 -12.16
N MET A 219 55.79 -61.02 -12.15
CA MET A 219 57.23 -61.19 -11.97
C MET A 219 57.58 -61.79 -10.60
N LEU A 220 57.01 -61.25 -9.51
CA LEU A 220 57.20 -61.79 -8.15
C LEU A 220 56.66 -63.22 -8.03
N ALA A 221 55.56 -63.55 -8.69
CA ALA A 221 55.02 -64.90 -8.72
C ALA A 221 55.90 -65.86 -9.53
N ALA A 222 56.62 -65.38 -10.55
CA ALA A 222 57.64 -66.16 -11.25
C ALA A 222 58.88 -66.36 -10.38
N GLU A 223 59.40 -65.29 -9.77
CA GLU A 223 60.55 -65.34 -8.85
C GLU A 223 60.27 -66.23 -7.63
N SER A 224 59.07 -66.14 -7.03
CA SER A 224 58.65 -67.02 -5.95
C SER A 224 58.58 -68.48 -6.38
N ARG A 225 58.11 -68.77 -7.60
CA ARG A 225 58.11 -70.14 -8.14
C ARG A 225 59.52 -70.68 -8.37
N GLU A 226 60.44 -69.83 -8.85
CA GLU A 226 61.86 -70.18 -8.99
C GLU A 226 62.55 -70.40 -7.63
N ALA A 227 62.27 -69.55 -6.65
CA ALA A 227 62.78 -69.68 -5.29
C ALA A 227 62.24 -70.94 -4.59
N GLU A 228 60.94 -71.25 -4.73
CA GLU A 228 60.35 -72.50 -4.24
C GLU A 228 60.97 -73.72 -4.92
N ALA A 229 61.22 -73.68 -6.23
CA ALA A 229 61.92 -74.75 -6.94
C ALA A 229 63.35 -74.95 -6.41
N ALA A 230 64.10 -73.87 -6.17
CA ALA A 230 65.44 -73.93 -5.59
C ALA A 230 65.46 -74.46 -4.14
N ILE A 231 64.50 -74.06 -3.31
CA ILE A 231 64.34 -74.57 -1.94
C ILE A 231 63.93 -76.06 -1.95
N SER A 232 63.05 -76.48 -2.87
CA SER A 232 62.71 -77.90 -3.01
C SER A 232 63.90 -78.75 -3.52
N GLY A 233 64.72 -78.20 -4.42
CA GLY A 233 65.92 -78.84 -4.94
C GLY A 233 67.00 -79.01 -3.87
N THR A 234 67.21 -78.01 -3.03
CA THR A 234 68.13 -78.10 -1.87
C THR A 234 67.61 -79.04 -0.79
N LYS A 235 66.28 -79.11 -0.57
CA LYS A 235 65.67 -80.09 0.35
C LYS A 235 65.82 -81.53 -0.15
N ASN A 236 65.73 -81.77 -1.46
CA ASN A 236 66.04 -83.07 -2.08
C ASN A 236 67.54 -83.41 -2.01
N ALA A 237 68.44 -82.43 -2.11
CA ALA A 237 69.88 -82.65 -1.92
C ALA A 237 70.24 -82.92 -0.44
N ALA A 238 69.57 -82.30 0.52
CA ALA A 238 69.72 -82.59 1.94
C ALA A 238 69.18 -83.99 2.31
N ALA A 239 68.08 -84.43 1.71
CA ALA A 239 67.56 -85.80 1.90
C ALA A 239 68.46 -86.89 1.30
N ALA A 240 69.31 -86.56 0.32
CA ALA A 240 70.28 -87.49 -0.28
C ALA A 240 71.62 -87.58 0.51
N ALA A 241 71.85 -86.68 1.47
CA ALA A 241 73.06 -86.68 2.31
C ALA A 241 72.86 -87.43 3.65
N GLU A 242 71.65 -87.89 3.95
CA GLU A 242 71.27 -88.58 5.19
C GLU A 242 70.91 -90.07 4.98
N SER A 243 71.32 -90.67 3.86
CA SER A 243 71.25 -92.12 3.60
C SER A 243 72.63 -92.74 3.42
#